data_AF-A0AA40SEC9-F1
#
_entry.id   AF-A0AA40SEC9-F1
#
_cell.length_a   1.000
_cell.length_b   1.000
_cell.length_c   1.000
_cell.angle_alpha   90.00
_cell.angle_beta   90.00
_cell.angle_gamma   90.00
#
_symmetry.space_group_name_H-M   'P 1'
#
loop_
_entity.id
_entity.type
_entity.pdbx_description
1 polymer ?
#
loop_
_entity_poly.entity_id
_entity_poly.type
_entity_poly.pdbx_seq_one_letter_code
_entity_poly.pdbx_strand_id
1 'polypeptide(L)'
;MVTEAPGSARLLLAPNVVHLAPEAAVFTAMKEGWARQQQARFLKASTIEPRLRLINRFEVFTGLYPWQWTPADGEAFITHLRSGANPIRMSRRGRTR
;
A
#
# COMPACT_ATOMS: atom_id res chain seq x y z
N MET A 1 7.98 -20.52 -15.69
CA MET A 1 8.82 -19.89 -14.66
C MET A 1 8.34 -18.46 -14.50
N VAL A 2 7.58 -18.12 -13.46
CA VAL A 2 7.23 -16.71 -13.19
C VAL A 2 8.46 -16.08 -12.56
N THR A 3 9.19 -15.26 -13.31
CA THR A 3 10.36 -14.55 -12.79
C THR A 3 9.86 -13.51 -11.80
N GLU A 4 10.09 -13.72 -10.50
CA GLU A 4 9.66 -12.76 -9.49
C GLU A 4 10.49 -11.49 -9.56
N ALA A 5 9.81 -10.34 -9.60
CA ALA A 5 10.49 -9.04 -9.52
C ALA A 5 11.14 -8.88 -8.13
N PRO A 6 12.36 -8.33 -8.03
CA PRO A 6 12.98 -8.00 -6.74
C PRO A 6 12.00 -7.19 -5.89
N GLY A 7 11.76 -7.58 -4.63
CA GLY A 7 10.78 -6.92 -3.76
C GLY A 7 9.32 -7.36 -3.93
N SER A 8 9.06 -8.40 -4.74
CA SER A 8 7.78 -9.12 -4.76
C SER A 8 7.39 -9.56 -3.35
N ALA A 9 6.11 -9.39 -2.99
CA ALA A 9 5.58 -9.83 -1.70
C ALA A 9 5.76 -11.35 -1.48
N ARG A 10 5.72 -12.12 -2.56
CA ARG A 10 5.83 -13.58 -2.53
C ARG A 10 7.23 -14.08 -2.15
N LEU A 11 8.27 -13.23 -2.26
CA LEU A 11 9.61 -13.50 -1.71
C LEU A 11 9.69 -13.32 -0.18
N LEU A 12 8.71 -12.67 0.43
CA LEU A 12 8.72 -12.30 1.85
C LEU A 12 7.69 -13.05 2.68
N LEU A 13 6.71 -13.67 2.03
CA LEU A 13 5.77 -14.56 2.67
C LEU A 13 6.38 -15.96 2.70
N ALA A 14 6.54 -16.53 3.90
CA ALA A 14 7.05 -17.89 4.04
C ALA A 14 6.01 -18.88 3.47
N PRO A 15 6.41 -19.82 2.59
CA PRO A 15 5.48 -20.65 1.84
C PRO A 15 4.64 -21.61 2.70
N ASN A 16 5.01 -21.81 3.96
CA ASN A 16 4.36 -22.71 4.92
C ASN A 16 3.59 -21.98 6.03
N VAL A 17 3.36 -20.66 5.91
CA VAL A 17 2.61 -19.88 6.90
C VAL A 17 1.21 -19.56 6.37
N VAL A 18 0.19 -20.00 7.11
CA VAL A 18 -1.20 -19.59 6.85
C VAL A 18 -1.43 -18.21 7.49
N HIS A 19 -1.67 -17.20 6.65
CA HIS A 19 -1.97 -15.85 7.14
C HIS A 19 -3.47 -15.70 7.43
N LEU A 20 -3.81 -15.36 8.68
CA LEU A 20 -5.19 -15.11 9.12
C LEU A 20 -5.83 -13.91 8.41
N ALA A 21 -5.02 -12.94 7.99
CA ALA A 21 -5.41 -11.78 7.18
C ALA A 21 -4.45 -11.68 5.98
N PRO A 22 -4.68 -12.46 4.92
CA PRO A 22 -3.72 -12.62 3.83
C PRO A 22 -3.43 -11.29 3.11
N GLU A 23 -4.43 -10.43 2.95
CA GLU A 23 -4.27 -9.13 2.29
C GLU A 23 -3.36 -8.17 3.09
N ALA A 24 -3.54 -8.13 4.41
CA ALA A 24 -2.69 -7.32 5.30
C ALA A 24 -1.23 -7.82 5.31
N ALA A 25 -1.04 -9.14 5.27
CA ALA A 25 0.28 -9.76 5.19
C ALA A 25 0.97 -9.43 3.86
N VAL A 26 0.26 -9.58 2.74
CA VAL A 26 0.76 -9.21 1.40
C VAL A 26 1.10 -7.71 1.36
N PHE A 27 0.25 -6.85 1.90
CA PHE A 27 0.53 -5.40 1.92
C PHE A 27 1.77 -5.04 2.74
N THR A 28 1.97 -5.72 3.87
CA THR A 28 3.18 -5.56 4.70
C THR A 28 4.43 -5.96 3.92
N ALA A 29 4.39 -7.14 3.30
CA ALA A 29 5.46 -7.63 2.44
C ALA A 29 5.75 -6.67 1.26
N MET A 30 4.72 -6.16 0.59
CA MET A 30 4.91 -5.17 -0.50
C MET A 30 5.62 -3.90 -0.01
N LYS A 31 5.23 -3.36 1.15
CA LYS A 31 5.87 -2.17 1.73
C LYS A 31 7.35 -2.42 2.05
N GLU A 32 7.67 -3.58 2.62
CA GLU A 32 9.06 -3.96 2.89
C GLU A 32 9.87 -4.15 1.61
N GLY A 33 9.32 -4.87 0.62
CA GLY A 33 9.96 -5.09 -0.68
C GLY A 33 10.27 -3.76 -1.37
N TRP A 34 9.31 -2.84 -1.38
CA TRP A 34 9.49 -1.51 -1.96
C TRP A 34 10.52 -0.66 -1.19
N ALA A 35 10.53 -0.72 0.15
CA ALA A 35 11.56 -0.06 0.95
C ALA A 35 12.96 -0.58 0.62
N ARG A 36 13.13 -1.90 0.50
CA ARG A 36 14.42 -2.51 0.11
C ARG A 36 14.86 -2.08 -1.30
N GLN A 37 13.94 -2.04 -2.27
CA GLN A 37 14.23 -1.53 -3.63
C GLN A 37 14.73 -0.08 -3.61
N GLN A 38 14.14 0.75 -2.76
CA GLN A 38 14.50 2.16 -2.63
C GLN A 38 15.88 2.34 -1.95
N GLN A 39 16.17 1.53 -0.92
CA GLN A 39 17.50 1.49 -0.28
C GLN A 39 18.60 1.05 -1.26
N ALA A 40 18.32 0.07 -2.13
CA ALA A 40 19.25 -0.37 -3.16
C ALA A 40 19.61 0.75 -4.17
N ARG A 41 18.81 1.81 -4.23
CA ARG A 41 19.07 3.05 -5.01
C ARG A 41 19.68 4.17 -4.18
N PHE A 42 20.29 3.84 -3.04
CA PHE A 42 20.93 4.76 -2.10
C PHE A 42 20.02 5.88 -1.54
N LEU A 43 18.69 5.66 -1.52
CA LEU A 43 17.78 6.59 -0.87
C LEU A 43 17.91 6.47 0.66
N LYS A 44 18.03 7.63 1.32
CA LYS A 44 18.08 7.73 2.78
C LYS A 44 16.75 7.33 3.41
N ALA A 45 16.78 6.80 4.64
CA ALA A 45 15.59 6.48 5.43
C ALA A 45 14.63 7.68 5.54
N SER A 46 15.18 8.90 5.69
CA SER A 46 14.43 10.15 5.71
C SER A 46 13.58 10.42 4.46
N THR A 47 13.88 9.77 3.33
CA THR A 47 13.09 9.84 2.09
C THR A 47 12.12 8.67 1.97
N ILE A 48 12.48 7.50 2.47
CA ILE A 48 11.69 6.27 2.35
C ILE A 48 10.50 6.28 3.33
N GLU A 49 10.73 6.67 4.59
CA GLU A 49 9.69 6.66 5.62
C GLU A 49 8.49 7.57 5.30
N PRO A 50 8.66 8.83 4.83
CA PRO A 50 7.51 9.65 4.44
C PRO A 50 6.67 9.02 3.34
N ARG A 51 7.30 8.31 2.40
CA ARG A 51 6.62 7.63 1.30
C ARG A 51 5.81 6.42 1.79
N LEU A 52 6.37 5.63 2.70
CA LEU A 52 5.63 4.54 3.36
C LEU A 52 4.45 5.07 4.18
N ARG A 53 4.62 6.20 4.88
CA ARG A 53 3.50 6.86 5.60
C ARG A 53 2.39 7.30 4.65
N LEU A 54 2.72 7.83 3.47
CA LEU A 54 1.72 8.22 2.47
C LEU A 54 0.90 7.01 2.00
N ILE A 55 1.57 5.90 1.66
CA ILE A 55 0.91 4.65 1.27
C ILE A 55 0.00 4.12 2.38
N ASN A 56 0.45 4.18 3.64
CA ASN A 56 -0.36 3.75 4.78
C ASN A 56 -1.59 4.64 4.99
N ARG A 57 -1.44 5.96 4.84
CA ARG A 57 -2.58 6.89 4.91
C ARG A 57 -3.59 6.65 3.79
N PHE A 58 -3.12 6.26 2.60
CA PHE A 58 -4.00 5.98 1.48
C PHE A 58 -4.77 4.66 1.65
N GLU A 59 -4.12 3.62 2.17
CA GLU A 59 -4.81 2.37 2.57
C GLU A 59 -5.88 2.64 3.64
N VAL A 60 -5.54 3.40 4.70
CA VAL A 60 -6.52 3.78 5.74
C VAL A 60 -7.67 4.63 5.18
N PHE A 61 -7.37 5.56 4.25
CA PHE A 61 -8.38 6.42 3.62
C PHE A 61 -9.37 5.61 2.77
N THR A 62 -8.85 4.69 1.96
CA THR A 62 -9.68 3.88 1.05
C THR A 62 -10.35 2.69 1.75
N GLY A 63 -9.71 2.15 2.80
CA GLY A 63 -10.03 0.85 3.37
C GLY A 63 -9.74 -0.31 2.40
N LEU A 64 -8.86 -0.10 1.43
CA LEU A 64 -8.56 -1.02 0.34
C LEU A 64 -7.04 -1.19 0.16
N TYR A 65 -6.66 -2.32 -0.41
CA TYR A 65 -5.26 -2.63 -0.70
C TYR A 65 -4.83 -2.19 -2.11
N PRO A 66 -3.51 -2.09 -2.38
CA PRO A 66 -2.99 -1.51 -3.63
C PRO A 66 -3.55 -2.08 -4.94
N TRP A 67 -3.85 -3.38 -4.98
CA TRP A 67 -4.40 -4.05 -6.16
C TRP A 67 -5.90 -3.79 -6.39
N GLN A 68 -6.57 -3.11 -5.45
CA GLN A 68 -7.97 -2.71 -5.55
C GLN A 68 -8.14 -1.21 -5.84
N TRP A 69 -7.05 -0.45 -5.75
CA TRP A 69 -7.08 0.99 -5.99
C TRP A 69 -7.39 1.30 -7.46
N THR A 70 -8.10 2.40 -7.64
CA THR A 70 -8.45 2.99 -8.92
C THR A 70 -7.96 4.43 -8.98
N PRO A 71 -7.80 5.02 -10.18
CA PRO A 71 -7.45 6.43 -10.31
C PRO A 71 -8.39 7.37 -9.53
N ALA A 72 -9.69 7.04 -9.47
CA ALA A 72 -10.68 7.81 -8.71
C ALA A 72 -10.41 7.82 -7.20
N ASP A 73 -9.85 6.76 -6.62
CA ASP A 73 -9.44 6.74 -5.21
C ASP A 73 -8.31 7.74 -4.96
N GLY A 74 -7.36 7.84 -5.91
CA GLY A 74 -6.25 8.79 -5.86
C GLY A 74 -6.72 10.24 -5.92
N GLU A 75 -7.62 10.56 -6.85
CA GLU A 75 -8.21 11.90 -6.95
C GLU A 75 -8.97 12.28 -5.66
N ALA A 76 -9.81 11.38 -5.15
CA ALA A 76 -10.53 11.60 -3.90
C ALA A 76 -9.59 11.84 -2.72
N PHE A 77 -8.47 11.12 -2.65
CA PHE A 77 -7.46 11.30 -1.61
C PHE A 77 -6.74 12.65 -1.74
N ILE A 78 -6.39 13.09 -2.95
CA ILE A 78 -5.77 14.39 -3.18
C ILE A 78 -6.75 15.52 -2.80
N THR A 79 -8.02 15.41 -3.19
CA THR A 79 -9.07 16.34 -2.77
C THR A 79 -9.21 16.36 -1.25
N HIS A 80 -9.19 15.20 -0.58
CA HIS A 80 -9.22 15.09 0.88
C HIS A 80 -8.02 15.79 1.54
N LEU A 81 -6.80 15.62 1.00
CA LEU A 81 -5.61 16.29 1.53
C LEU A 81 -5.66 17.81 1.36
N ARG A 82 -6.32 18.31 0.30
CA ARG A 82 -6.47 19.75 0.02
C ARG A 82 -7.62 20.42 0.77
N SER A 83 -8.64 19.66 1.19
CA SER A 83 -9.89 20.22 1.76
C SER A 83 -9.81 20.63 3.23
N GLY A 84 -8.66 20.41 3.91
CA GLY A 84 -8.45 20.90 5.27
C GLY A 84 -9.53 20.43 6.25
N ALA A 85 -10.07 21.33 7.08
CA ALA A 85 -10.97 21.03 8.19
C ALA A 85 -12.35 20.44 7.82
N ASN A 86 -12.68 20.26 6.53
CA ASN A 86 -13.86 19.52 6.07
C ASN A 86 -13.46 18.24 5.32
N PRO A 87 -13.04 17.18 6.04
CA PRO A 87 -12.58 15.96 5.42
C PRO A 87 -13.75 15.18 4.80
N ILE A 88 -13.68 14.97 3.48
CA ILE A 88 -14.54 13.99 2.80
C ILE A 88 -13.99 12.60 3.14
N ARG A 89 -14.82 11.75 3.79
CA ARG A 89 -14.46 10.35 4.08
C ARG A 89 -15.03 9.45 3.00
N MET A 90 -14.15 8.89 2.15
CA MET A 90 -14.58 7.93 1.15
C MET A 90 -14.70 6.54 1.78
N SER A 91 -15.93 6.04 1.93
CA SER A 91 -16.17 4.65 2.33
C SER A 91 -16.60 3.85 1.12
N ARG A 92 -15.77 2.91 0.68
CA ARG A 92 -16.09 1.96 -0.40
C ARG A 92 -16.55 0.60 0.15
N ARG A 93 -17.23 0.58 1.30
CA ARG A 93 -17.79 -0.66 1.86
C ARG A 93 -19.14 -0.94 1.17
N GLY A 94 -19.12 -1.72 0.09
CA GLY A 94 -20.38 -2.17 -0.55
C GLY A 94 -20.32 -2.60 -2.02
N ARG A 95 -19.17 -2.97 -2.59
CA ARG A 95 -19.12 -3.51 -3.97
C ARG A 95 -18.69 -4.98 -3.96
N THR A 96 -19.54 -5.83 -3.39
CA THR A 96 -19.56 -7.26 -3.73
C THR A 96 -20.22 -7.40 -5.10
N ARG A 97 -19.51 -8.02 -6.05
CA ARG A 97 -20.13 -8.81 -7.12
C ARG A 97 -19.62 -10.22 -6.95
#